data_AF-A0A318H3P7-F1
#
_entry.id   AF-A0A318H3P7-F1
#
_cell.length_a   1.000
_cell.length_b   1.000
_cell.length_c   1.000
_cell.angle_alpha   90.00
_cell.angle_beta   90.00
_cell.angle_gamma   90.00
#
_symmetry.space_group_name_H-M   'P 1'
#
loop_
_entity.id
_entity.type
_entity.pdbx_description
1 polymer ?
#
loop_
_entity_poly.entity_id
_entity_poly.type
_entity_poly.pdbx_seq_one_letter_code
_entity_poly.pdbx_strand_id
1 'polypeptide(L)' 'LTLTPCSKCGGHFVTHPHEISKHFVCGLCNPPARAGKGKASGALQLH' A
#
# COMPACT_ATOMS: atom_id res chain seq x y z
N LEU A 1 -12.67 -10.34 1.45
CA LEU A 1 -11.58 -9.33 1.37
C LEU A 1 -10.66 -9.59 2.56
N THR A 2 -9.37 -9.85 2.31
CA THR A 2 -8.40 -10.10 3.39
C THR A 2 -7.54 -8.86 3.57
N LEU A 3 -7.24 -8.50 4.82
CA LEU A 3 -6.30 -7.44 5.15
C LEU A 3 -4.96 -8.05 5.50
N THR A 4 -3.91 -7.67 4.77
CA THR A 4 -2.53 -8.12 5.03
C THR A 4 -1.70 -6.96 5.59
N PRO A 5 -0.96 -7.16 6.70
CA PRO A 5 -0.05 -6.14 7.21
C PRO A 5 1.18 -6.00 6.31
N CYS A 6 1.61 -4.76 6.09
CA CYS A 6 2.85 -4.45 5.38
C CYS A 6 4.06 -4.82 6.25
N SER A 7 4.98 -5.62 5.74
CA SER A 7 6.21 -6.00 6.46
C SER A 7 7.17 -4.84 6.74
N LYS A 8 6.92 -3.66 6.14
CA LYS A 8 7.81 -2.49 6.16
C LYS A 8 7.27 -1.34 7.02
N CYS A 9 5.96 -1.10 7.01
CA CYS A 9 5.32 -0.05 7.82
C CYS A 9 4.26 -0.56 8.80
N GLY A 10 3.90 -1.85 8.77
CA GLY A 10 2.87 -2.45 9.64
C GLY A 10 1.43 -2.06 9.31
N GLY A 11 1.18 -1.19 8.32
CA GLY A 11 -0.17 -0.81 7.91
C GLY A 11 -0.95 -1.98 7.28
N HIS A 12 -2.27 -2.01 7.44
CA HIS A 12 -3.15 -3.06 6.91
C HIS A 12 -3.69 -2.65 5.53
N PHE A 13 -3.47 -3.49 4.51
CA PHE A 13 -3.92 -3.23 3.14
C PHE A 13 -4.77 -4.39 2.61
N VAL A 14 -5.70 -4.09 1.71
CA VAL A 14 -6.58 -5.09 1.09
C VAL A 14 -5.78 -5.91 0.09
N THR A 15 -5.73 -7.22 0.28
CA THR A 15 -5.07 -8.19 -0.62
C THR A 15 -5.99 -9.35 -0.95
N HIS A 16 -5.64 -10.11 -1.99
CA HIS A 16 -6.38 -11.33 -2.31
C HIS A 16 -6.10 -12.42 -1.25
N PRO A 17 -7.12 -13.21 -0.86
CA PRO A 17 -7.00 -14.24 0.18
C PRO A 17 -6.02 -15.39 -0.16
N HIS A 18 -5.65 -15.56 -1.44
CA HIS A 18 -4.70 -16.58 -1.90
C HIS A 18 -3.29 -16.02 -2.19
N GLU A 19 -3.05 -14.75 -1.91
CA GLU A 19 -1.74 -14.13 -2.11
C GLU A 19 -0.80 -14.48 -0.93
N ILE A 20 0.49 -14.71 -1.20
CA ILE A 20 1.47 -15.09 -0.18
C ILE A 20 1.78 -13.85 0.69
N SER A 21 1.01 -13.68 1.77
CA SER A 21 1.09 -12.54 2.71
C SER A 21 2.42 -12.37 3.43
N LYS A 22 3.33 -13.36 3.39
CA LYS A 22 4.57 -13.37 4.20
C LYS A 22 5.52 -12.21 3.92
N HIS A 23 5.51 -11.65 2.72
CA HIS A 23 6.39 -10.55 2.32
C HIS A 23 5.62 -9.42 1.62
N PHE A 24 4.37 -9.21 1.99
CA PHE A 24 3.60 -8.12 1.42
C PHE A 24 4.23 -6.76 1.79
N VAL A 25 4.55 -5.97 0.76
CA VAL A 25 5.06 -4.60 0.88
C VAL A 25 4.07 -3.67 0.19
N CYS A 26 3.53 -2.70 0.91
CA CYS A 26 2.55 -1.78 0.34
C CYS A 26 3.16 -0.91 -0.76
N GLY A 27 2.34 -0.49 -1.72
CA GLY A 27 2.76 0.40 -2.81
C GLY A 27 3.21 1.79 -2.35
N LEU A 28 3.02 2.15 -1.08
CA LEU A 28 3.63 3.35 -0.49
C LEU A 28 5.08 3.10 -0.04
N CYS A 29 5.38 1.90 0.45
CA CYS A 29 6.73 1.50 0.86
C CYS A 29 7.60 1.07 -0.32
N ASN A 30 6.98 0.46 -1.35
CA ASN A 30 7.59 0.17 -2.64
C ASN A 30 6.86 0.96 -3.74
N PRO A 31 7.04 2.29 -3.78
CA PRO A 31 6.41 3.13 -4.80
C PRO A 31 6.88 2.68 -6.19
N PRO A 32 5.97 2.34 -7.11
CA PRO A 32 6.36 2.04 -8.49
C PRO A 32 7.00 3.28 -9.13
N ALA A 33 7.77 3.10 -10.20
CA ALA A 33 8.48 4.19 -10.89
C ALA A 33 7.59 5.40 -11.28
N ARG A 34 6.27 5.22 -11.31
CA ARG A 34 5.24 6.24 -11.58
C ARG A 34 4.66 6.93 -10.34
N ALA A 35 5.10 6.59 -9.13
CA ALA A 35 4.76 7.28 -7.89
C ALA A 35 5.81 8.35 -7.51
N GLY A 36 6.71 8.70 -8.45
CA GLY A 36 7.69 9.76 -8.29
C GLY A 36 7.17 11.11 -8.73
N LYS A 37 6.94 12.00 -7.75
CA LYS A 37 6.88 13.48 -7.78
C LYS A 37 5.64 14.17 -8.40
N GLY A 38 4.56 14.17 -7.63
CA GLY A 38 3.73 15.36 -7.51
C GLY A 38 3.48 15.55 -6.03
N LYS A 39 3.66 16.75 -5.48
CA LYS A 39 3.29 17.03 -4.09
C LYS A 39 1.80 16.78 -3.91
N ALA A 40 1.40 15.58 -3.50
CA ALA A 40 0.01 15.32 -3.14
C ALA A 40 -0.20 15.76 -1.70
N SER A 41 -0.20 17.08 -1.51
CA SER A 41 -1.04 17.74 -0.52
C SER A 41 -2.52 17.41 -0.86
N GLY A 42 -2.95 16.15 -0.77
CA GLY A 42 -4.28 15.74 -1.24
C GLY A 42 -4.48 14.32 -1.77
N ALA A 43 -3.79 13.29 -1.26
CA ALA A 43 -4.25 11.92 -1.52
C ALA A 43 -5.32 11.55 -0.47
N LEU A 44 -6.57 11.45 -0.95
CA LEU A 44 -7.86 11.43 -0.24
C LEU A 44 -8.31 12.81 0.29
N GLN A 45 -8.76 13.69 -0.61
CA GLN A 45 -9.83 14.61 -0.23
C GLN A 45 -11.12 13.80 -0.11
N LEU A 46 -11.50 13.51 1.12
CA LEU A 46 -12.87 13.15 1.47
C LEU A 46 -13.70 14.43 1.31
N HIS A 47 -14.68 14.38 0.41
CA HIS A 47 -15.67 15.45 0.24
C HIS A 47 -16.60 15.49 1.44
#